data_AF-A0A7C4N8E2-F1
#
_entry.id   AF-A0A7C4N8E2-F1
#
_cell.length_a   1.000
_cell.length_b   1.000
_cell.length_c   1.000
_cell.angle_alpha   90.00
_cell.angle_beta   90.00
_cell.angle_gamma   90.00
#
_symmetry.space_group_name_H-M   'P 1'
#
loop_
_entity.id
_entity.type
_entity.pdbx_description
1 polymer ?
#
loop_
_entity_poly.entity_id
_entity_poly.type
_entity_poly.pdbx_seq_one_letter_code
_entity_poly.pdbx_strand_id
1 'polypeptide(L)'
;MRFVCIILMVLAFEFGLYARGIPLDSVYINTSSGEYQKLFFTRLDYYQSIGALFIDSNIAYAGWLNGKDIIYIKESGNTNVVIINTIATRKKYTVHQFKGTVISARISANGSYIAIKYFNTDKIPQPVLVMVNITKKIIKVYKTATAGIDYSFSKDGNSFYYKNNNCIVEVMGDSYREKEILCSNNAPQWDENTVLLDDNSYRLFISGTSGNYDVYMQTNKSWQKLFTAITPGEVFLANKIAFYTGGFPGGYTVSLYSLQNGKTLKILSGSFNPSLHMVVNTAIFLNNAFITLYDSSTYKLLPTTIESDEAILSPDLFSIASTLYNRLFIIPVAKVIALDPQSKRYLTTLQTQYKALTQKNIHSSPYSATYIKQKKATIESLLKLF
;
A
#
# COMPACT_ATOMS: atom_id res chain seq x y z
N MET A 1 -20.13 -36.45 -9.98
CA MET A 1 -19.62 -35.69 -11.16
C MET A 1 -19.93 -34.19 -11.12
N ARG A 2 -21.13 -33.72 -10.70
CA ARG A 2 -21.45 -32.27 -10.64
C ARG A 2 -20.55 -31.44 -9.69
N PHE A 3 -20.09 -32.00 -8.58
CA PHE A 3 -19.21 -31.30 -7.64
C PHE A 3 -17.75 -31.14 -8.12
N VAL A 4 -17.28 -32.04 -8.99
CA VAL A 4 -15.91 -31.98 -9.55
C VAL A 4 -15.80 -30.85 -10.59
N CYS A 5 -16.88 -30.57 -11.33
CA CYS A 5 -16.92 -29.46 -12.28
C CYS A 5 -16.94 -28.07 -11.62
N ILE A 6 -17.51 -27.94 -10.41
CA ILE A 6 -17.53 -26.66 -9.66
C ILE A 6 -16.13 -26.33 -9.12
N ILE A 7 -15.38 -27.33 -8.65
CA ILE A 7 -13.99 -27.14 -8.19
C ILE A 7 -13.05 -26.82 -9.36
N LEU A 8 -13.28 -27.43 -10.55
CA LEU A 8 -12.56 -27.10 -11.78
C LEU A 8 -12.91 -25.71 -12.34
N MET A 9 -14.15 -25.22 -12.15
CA MET A 9 -14.52 -23.84 -12.54
C MET A 9 -13.87 -22.78 -11.64
N VAL A 10 -13.66 -23.08 -10.35
CA VAL A 10 -12.93 -22.20 -9.43
C VAL A 10 -11.43 -22.18 -9.75
N LEU A 11 -10.87 -23.28 -10.31
CA LEU A 11 -9.49 -23.36 -10.77
C LEU A 11 -9.25 -22.78 -12.17
N ALA A 12 -10.31 -22.46 -12.94
CA ALA A 12 -10.21 -21.91 -14.30
C ALA A 12 -10.29 -20.38 -14.36
N PHE A 13 -10.48 -19.70 -13.22
CA PHE A 13 -10.22 -18.27 -13.16
C PHE A 13 -8.78 -18.05 -12.73
N GLU A 14 -7.91 -17.77 -13.71
CA GLU A 14 -6.64 -17.07 -13.50
C GLU A 14 -6.94 -15.64 -13.00
N PHE A 15 -7.44 -15.52 -11.77
CA PHE A 15 -7.29 -14.27 -11.04
C PHE A 15 -5.83 -14.21 -10.64
N GLY A 16 -5.02 -13.57 -11.48
CA GLY A 16 -3.72 -13.08 -11.05
C GLY A 16 -3.94 -12.28 -9.77
N LEU A 17 -3.41 -12.78 -8.66
CA LEU A 17 -3.37 -12.03 -7.41
C LEU A 17 -2.28 -10.98 -7.59
N TYR A 18 -2.68 -9.77 -7.98
CA TYR A 18 -1.76 -8.66 -8.22
C TYR A 18 -1.63 -7.79 -6.97
N ALA A 19 -0.41 -7.39 -6.64
CA ALA A 19 -0.08 -6.38 -5.62
C ALA A 19 -0.56 -4.95 -5.94
N ARG A 20 -1.64 -4.79 -6.73
CA ARG A 20 -2.07 -3.51 -7.25
C ARG A 20 -2.80 -2.70 -6.18
N GLY A 21 -2.69 -1.37 -6.28
CA GLY A 21 -3.71 -0.48 -5.72
C GLY A 21 -5.09 -0.98 -6.16
N ILE A 22 -5.98 -1.23 -5.21
CA ILE A 22 -7.29 -1.84 -5.50
C ILE A 22 -8.23 -0.74 -5.97
N PRO A 23 -8.71 -0.76 -7.24
CA PRO A 23 -9.72 0.18 -7.68
C PRO A 23 -11.04 -0.19 -7.03
N LEU A 24 -11.32 0.40 -5.88
CA LEU A 24 -12.47 0.04 -5.03
C LEU A 24 -13.78 0.01 -5.82
N ASP A 25 -13.98 0.98 -6.72
CA ASP A 25 -15.15 1.01 -7.59
C ASP A 25 -15.29 -0.24 -8.47
N SER A 26 -14.19 -0.80 -9.00
CA SER A 26 -14.26 -2.02 -9.81
C SER A 26 -14.60 -3.27 -8.99
N VAL A 27 -14.38 -3.22 -7.68
CA VAL A 27 -14.72 -4.31 -6.76
C VAL A 27 -16.22 -4.29 -6.42
N TYR A 28 -16.81 -3.10 -6.33
CA TYR A 28 -18.17 -2.90 -5.80
C TYR A 28 -19.19 -2.40 -6.83
N ILE A 29 -18.76 -2.03 -8.04
CA ILE A 29 -19.62 -1.59 -9.13
C ILE A 29 -19.28 -2.42 -10.36
N ASN A 30 -20.30 -2.88 -11.08
CA ASN A 30 -20.10 -3.61 -12.32
C ASN A 30 -19.32 -2.76 -13.34
N THR A 31 -18.12 -3.21 -13.69
CA THR A 31 -17.20 -2.52 -14.61
C THR A 31 -17.73 -2.41 -16.04
N SER A 32 -18.67 -3.28 -16.43
CA SER A 32 -19.33 -3.23 -17.74
C SER A 32 -20.48 -2.21 -17.80
N SER A 33 -20.85 -1.58 -16.68
CA SER A 33 -21.94 -0.61 -16.62
C SER A 33 -21.52 0.75 -17.19
N GLY A 34 -22.46 1.45 -17.83
CA GLY A 34 -22.22 2.82 -18.31
C GLY A 34 -21.95 3.80 -17.17
N GLU A 35 -22.47 3.52 -15.97
CA GLU A 35 -22.23 4.30 -14.76
C GLU A 35 -20.78 4.19 -14.27
N TYR A 36 -20.22 2.98 -14.28
CA TYR A 36 -18.80 2.79 -13.96
C TYR A 36 -17.91 3.55 -14.96
N GLN A 37 -18.22 3.48 -16.26
CA GLN A 37 -17.47 4.21 -17.29
C GLN A 37 -17.53 5.73 -17.07
N LYS A 38 -18.71 6.28 -16.70
CA LYS A 38 -18.84 7.71 -16.36
C LYS A 38 -17.97 8.11 -15.17
N LEU A 39 -17.96 7.30 -14.11
CA LEU A 39 -17.10 7.53 -12.94
C LEU A 39 -15.62 7.47 -13.32
N PHE A 40 -15.22 6.47 -14.10
CA PHE A 40 -13.86 6.30 -14.62
C PHE A 40 -13.38 7.56 -15.37
N PHE A 41 -14.15 8.04 -16.36
CA PHE A 41 -13.76 9.23 -17.13
C PHE A 41 -13.74 10.49 -16.26
N THR A 42 -14.74 10.68 -15.40
CA THR A 42 -14.83 11.86 -14.52
C THR A 42 -13.57 12.00 -13.64
N ARG A 43 -13.03 10.89 -13.14
CA ARG A 43 -11.80 10.89 -12.34
C ARG A 43 -10.56 11.22 -13.15
N LEU A 44 -10.41 10.61 -14.31
CA LEU A 44 -9.26 10.87 -15.19
C LEU A 44 -9.24 12.32 -15.67
N ASP A 45 -10.41 12.86 -16.04
CA ASP A 45 -10.57 14.27 -16.42
C ASP A 45 -10.18 15.20 -15.27
N TYR A 46 -10.55 14.84 -14.04
CA TYR A 46 -10.17 15.61 -12.86
C TYR A 46 -8.67 15.57 -12.57
N TYR A 47 -8.02 14.40 -12.73
CA TYR A 47 -6.56 14.29 -12.65
C TYR A 47 -5.88 15.21 -13.67
N GLN A 48 -6.39 15.24 -14.90
CA GLN A 48 -5.88 16.15 -15.92
C GLN A 48 -6.10 17.62 -15.54
N SER A 49 -7.27 17.99 -15.01
CA SER A 49 -7.59 19.38 -14.67
C SER A 49 -6.71 19.95 -13.54
N ILE A 50 -6.30 19.12 -12.58
CA ILE A 50 -5.40 19.53 -11.49
C ILE A 50 -3.91 19.51 -11.88
N GLY A 51 -3.60 19.15 -13.12
CA GLY A 51 -2.22 19.07 -13.63
C GLY A 51 -1.45 17.85 -13.15
N ALA A 52 -2.13 16.72 -12.87
CA ALA A 52 -1.46 15.48 -12.55
C ALA A 52 -0.60 14.99 -13.73
N LEU A 53 0.66 14.70 -13.47
CA LEU A 53 1.60 14.21 -14.47
C LEU A 53 1.46 12.69 -14.62
N PHE A 54 0.99 12.22 -15.78
CA PHE A 54 0.99 10.80 -16.11
C PHE A 54 2.43 10.27 -16.34
N ILE A 55 2.77 9.15 -15.70
CA ILE A 55 4.10 8.52 -15.78
C ILE A 55 4.06 7.25 -16.64
N ASP A 56 3.18 6.30 -16.29
CA ASP A 56 3.07 5.01 -16.96
C ASP A 56 1.77 4.28 -16.58
N SER A 57 1.48 3.17 -17.28
CA SER A 57 0.35 2.29 -17.02
C SER A 57 0.79 0.86 -16.67
N ASN A 58 -0.16 0.07 -16.17
CA ASN A 58 0.02 -1.31 -15.70
C ASN A 58 1.01 -1.40 -14.54
N ILE A 59 0.78 -0.56 -13.53
CA ILE A 59 1.66 -0.41 -12.38
C ILE A 59 1.23 -1.38 -11.28
N ALA A 60 2.14 -2.23 -10.85
CA ALA A 60 1.95 -3.12 -9.70
C ALA A 60 2.52 -2.57 -8.40
N TYR A 61 3.47 -1.65 -8.50
CA TYR A 61 4.07 -0.99 -7.33
C TYR A 61 4.69 0.32 -7.77
N ALA A 62 4.66 1.32 -6.90
CA ALA A 62 5.42 2.55 -7.04
C ALA A 62 5.97 2.99 -5.69
N GLY A 63 7.06 3.76 -5.70
CA GLY A 63 7.54 4.44 -4.51
C GLY A 63 8.68 5.40 -4.83
N TRP A 64 8.94 6.31 -3.91
CA TRP A 64 9.94 7.36 -4.12
C TRP A 64 11.34 6.88 -3.74
N LEU A 65 12.32 7.13 -4.62
CA LEU A 65 13.74 6.99 -4.26
C LEU A 65 14.23 8.23 -3.52
N ASN A 66 13.75 9.39 -3.96
CA ASN A 66 14.03 10.71 -3.44
C ASN A 66 12.90 11.67 -3.90
N GLY A 67 13.01 12.98 -3.66
CA GLY A 67 12.00 13.95 -4.10
C GLY A 67 11.90 14.19 -5.62
N LYS A 68 12.78 13.57 -6.43
CA LYS A 68 12.93 13.81 -7.87
C LYS A 68 12.75 12.57 -8.74
N ASP A 69 13.00 11.39 -8.17
CA ASP A 69 12.98 10.11 -8.86
C ASP A 69 11.97 9.16 -8.21
N ILE A 70 11.12 8.59 -9.04
CA ILE A 70 10.19 7.52 -8.66
C ILE A 70 10.67 6.20 -9.23
N ILE A 71 10.61 5.13 -8.43
CA ILE A 71 10.80 3.76 -8.91
C ILE A 71 9.45 3.06 -8.92
N TYR A 72 9.20 2.26 -9.95
CA TYR A 72 7.96 1.50 -10.08
C TYR A 72 8.18 0.18 -10.78
N ILE A 73 7.24 -0.75 -10.57
CA ILE A 73 7.19 -2.03 -11.26
C ILE A 73 6.05 -1.99 -12.26
N LYS A 74 6.41 -2.09 -13.55
CA LYS A 74 5.46 -2.20 -14.66
C LYS A 74 5.26 -3.65 -15.03
N GLU A 75 4.01 -4.09 -15.08
CA GLU A 75 3.64 -5.43 -15.52
C GLU A 75 3.18 -5.41 -16.99
N SER A 76 3.61 -6.41 -17.76
CA SER A 76 3.15 -6.65 -19.12
C SER A 76 3.07 -8.17 -19.35
N GLY A 77 1.86 -8.72 -19.25
CA GLY A 77 1.67 -10.16 -19.16
C GLY A 77 2.43 -10.73 -17.96
N ASN A 78 3.23 -11.78 -18.18
CA ASN A 78 4.07 -12.40 -17.15
C ASN A 78 5.44 -11.73 -16.97
N THR A 79 5.68 -10.58 -17.60
CA THR A 79 6.96 -9.88 -17.51
C THR A 79 6.81 -8.60 -16.69
N ASN A 80 7.70 -8.45 -15.72
CA ASN A 80 7.77 -7.28 -14.85
C ASN A 80 9.06 -6.52 -15.10
N VAL A 81 8.96 -5.20 -15.17
CA VAL A 81 10.11 -4.31 -15.37
C VAL A 81 10.16 -3.30 -14.24
N VAL A 82 11.27 -3.29 -13.51
CA VAL A 82 11.58 -2.28 -12.50
C VAL A 82 12.20 -1.08 -13.21
N ILE A 83 11.53 0.08 -13.13
CA ILE A 83 11.89 1.30 -13.84
C ILE A 83 12.07 2.44 -12.85
N ILE A 84 13.12 3.23 -13.04
CA ILE A 84 13.28 4.54 -12.41
C ILE A 84 12.88 5.61 -13.42
N ASN A 85 12.05 6.56 -13.00
CA ASN A 85 11.70 7.73 -13.77
C ASN A 85 12.08 9.01 -13.01
N THR A 86 12.92 9.84 -13.65
CA THR A 86 13.20 11.19 -13.16
C THR A 86 12.07 12.11 -13.57
N ILE A 87 11.33 12.66 -12.61
CA ILE A 87 10.07 13.38 -12.86
C ILE A 87 10.28 14.60 -13.77
N ALA A 88 11.31 15.41 -13.50
CA ALA A 88 11.55 16.64 -14.23
C ALA A 88 11.94 16.41 -15.71
N THR A 89 12.73 15.37 -15.99
CA THR A 89 13.25 15.10 -17.34
C THR A 89 12.48 14.01 -18.08
N ARG A 90 11.61 13.29 -17.37
CA ARG A 90 10.89 12.09 -17.81
C ARG A 90 11.81 10.96 -18.32
N LYS A 91 13.12 11.01 -18.07
CA LYS A 91 14.04 9.94 -18.43
C LYS A 91 13.68 8.68 -17.65
N LYS A 92 13.63 7.54 -18.33
CA LYS A 92 13.34 6.22 -17.77
C LYS A 92 14.57 5.33 -17.85
N TYR A 93 14.87 4.63 -16.77
CA TYR A 93 15.96 3.67 -16.69
C TYR A 93 15.47 2.34 -16.15
N THR A 94 15.71 1.27 -16.90
CA THR A 94 15.42 -0.09 -16.42
C THR A 94 16.49 -0.54 -15.44
N VAL A 95 16.05 -0.93 -14.25
CA VAL A 95 16.90 -1.47 -13.18
C VAL A 95 16.99 -2.98 -13.28
N HIS A 96 15.84 -3.64 -13.41
CA HIS A 96 15.73 -5.10 -13.40
C HIS A 96 14.49 -5.56 -14.17
N GLN A 97 14.52 -6.79 -14.67
CA GLN A 97 13.40 -7.44 -15.33
C GLN A 97 13.31 -8.89 -14.83
N PHE A 98 12.10 -9.33 -14.51
CA PHE A 98 11.83 -10.68 -14.03
C PHE A 98 10.47 -11.18 -14.54
N LYS A 99 10.23 -12.49 -14.43
CA LYS A 99 8.97 -13.10 -14.84
C LYS A 99 8.18 -13.58 -13.62
N GLY A 100 6.88 -13.34 -13.62
CA GLY A 100 5.99 -13.73 -12.52
C GLY A 100 4.88 -12.73 -12.25
N THR A 101 4.25 -12.86 -11.09
CA THR A 101 3.19 -11.96 -10.61
C THR A 101 3.63 -11.29 -9.31
N VAL A 102 3.66 -9.96 -9.27
CA VAL A 102 4.10 -9.22 -8.08
C VAL A 102 3.10 -9.39 -6.95
N ILE A 103 3.60 -9.74 -5.75
CA ILE A 103 2.81 -9.89 -4.52
C ILE A 103 3.01 -8.70 -3.58
N SER A 104 4.24 -8.24 -3.43
CA SER A 104 4.57 -7.02 -2.70
C SER A 104 5.94 -6.48 -3.12
N ALA A 105 6.16 -5.19 -2.90
CA ALA A 105 7.48 -4.62 -2.98
C ALA A 105 7.66 -3.50 -1.94
N ARG A 106 8.91 -3.23 -1.56
CA ARG A 106 9.26 -2.14 -0.66
C ARG A 106 10.63 -1.60 -1.03
N ILE A 107 10.79 -0.28 -0.98
CA ILE A 107 12.06 0.41 -1.18
C ILE A 107 12.71 0.66 0.19
N SER A 108 14.04 0.58 0.25
CA SER A 108 14.79 0.98 1.45
C SER A 108 14.71 2.49 1.67
N ALA A 109 14.75 2.96 2.92
CA ALA A 109 14.60 4.39 3.22
C ALA A 109 15.67 5.29 2.56
N ASN A 110 16.87 4.76 2.31
CA ASN A 110 17.96 5.43 1.59
C ASN A 110 17.86 5.34 0.05
N GLY A 111 16.80 4.73 -0.49
CA GLY A 111 16.59 4.57 -1.93
C GLY A 111 17.60 3.67 -2.66
N SER A 112 18.46 2.94 -1.93
CA SER A 112 19.52 2.11 -2.53
C SER A 112 19.06 0.71 -2.93
N TYR A 113 17.99 0.21 -2.31
CA TYR A 113 17.50 -1.14 -2.51
C TYR A 113 15.99 -1.16 -2.76
N ILE A 114 15.55 -2.15 -3.53
CA ILE A 114 14.14 -2.55 -3.59
C ILE A 114 14.05 -4.04 -3.31
N ALA A 115 13.21 -4.41 -2.35
CA ALA A 115 12.80 -5.79 -2.12
C ALA A 115 11.51 -6.05 -2.88
N ILE A 116 11.45 -7.18 -3.58
CA ILE A 116 10.31 -7.57 -4.42
C ILE A 116 9.98 -9.01 -4.09
N LYS A 117 8.72 -9.25 -3.73
CA LYS A 117 8.16 -10.58 -3.54
C LYS A 117 7.16 -10.87 -4.66
N TYR A 118 7.32 -11.99 -5.33
CA TYR A 118 6.50 -12.35 -6.49
C TYR A 118 6.32 -13.86 -6.59
N PHE A 119 5.24 -14.30 -7.25
CA PHE A 119 5.10 -15.69 -7.67
C PHE A 119 5.83 -15.91 -8.99
N ASN A 120 6.67 -16.94 -9.08
CA ASN A 120 7.33 -17.30 -10.34
C ASN A 120 6.34 -17.89 -11.36
N THR A 121 6.82 -18.17 -12.58
CA THR A 121 6.00 -18.69 -13.69
C THR A 121 6.03 -20.22 -13.79
N ASP A 122 6.39 -20.93 -12.73
CA ASP A 122 6.42 -22.39 -12.74
C ASP A 122 4.99 -22.93 -12.78
N LYS A 123 4.84 -24.21 -13.18
CA LYS A 123 3.52 -24.89 -13.23
C LYS A 123 2.79 -24.83 -11.89
N ILE A 124 3.53 -24.91 -10.79
CA ILE A 124 3.04 -24.63 -9.44
C ILE A 124 3.78 -23.39 -8.96
N PRO A 125 3.17 -22.19 -9.05
CA PRO A 125 3.83 -20.95 -8.71
C PRO A 125 4.39 -20.98 -7.29
N GLN A 126 5.68 -20.68 -7.16
CA GLN A 126 6.37 -20.57 -5.86
C GLN A 126 6.66 -19.10 -5.54
N PRO A 127 6.56 -18.69 -4.27
CA PRO A 127 6.94 -17.35 -3.87
C PRO A 127 8.46 -17.19 -3.95
N VAL A 128 8.89 -16.06 -4.50
CA VAL A 128 10.30 -15.67 -4.61
C VAL A 128 10.46 -14.29 -4.00
N LEU A 129 11.48 -14.14 -3.16
CA LEU A 129 11.86 -12.85 -2.58
C LEU A 129 13.22 -12.45 -3.16
N VAL A 130 13.29 -11.27 -3.77
CA VAL A 130 14.55 -10.70 -4.27
C VAL A 130 14.82 -9.35 -3.65
N MET A 131 16.09 -9.07 -3.39
CA MET A 131 16.57 -7.72 -3.11
C MET A 131 17.46 -7.27 -4.26
N VAL A 132 17.12 -6.12 -4.83
CA VAL A 132 17.87 -5.51 -5.93
C VAL A 132 18.60 -4.28 -5.39
N ASN A 133 19.93 -4.28 -5.47
CA ASN A 133 20.71 -3.05 -5.31
C ASN A 133 20.56 -2.22 -6.57
N ILE A 134 19.93 -1.06 -6.45
CA ILE A 134 19.51 -0.23 -7.58
C ILE A 134 20.71 0.32 -8.35
N THR A 135 21.71 0.83 -7.63
CA THR A 135 22.89 1.46 -8.22
C THR A 135 23.84 0.43 -8.82
N LYS A 136 24.13 -0.65 -8.08
CA LYS A 136 25.07 -1.70 -8.49
C LYS A 136 24.44 -2.72 -9.43
N LYS A 137 23.11 -2.71 -9.59
CA LYS A 137 22.32 -3.71 -10.34
C LYS A 137 22.58 -5.16 -9.90
N ILE A 138 22.93 -5.35 -8.64
CA ILE A 138 23.14 -6.67 -8.04
C ILE A 138 21.81 -7.19 -7.52
N ILE A 139 21.48 -8.43 -7.85
CA ILE A 139 20.26 -9.10 -7.42
C ILE A 139 20.65 -10.24 -6.47
N LYS A 140 19.99 -10.30 -5.32
CA LYS A 140 20.07 -11.41 -4.37
C LYS A 140 18.69 -12.03 -4.22
N VAL A 141 18.64 -13.36 -4.31
CA VAL A 141 17.42 -14.13 -4.13
C VAL A 141 17.46 -14.76 -2.75
N TYR A 142 16.37 -14.62 -2.01
CA TYR A 142 16.19 -15.19 -0.68
C TYR A 142 15.11 -16.26 -0.71
N LYS A 143 15.29 -17.29 0.11
CA LYS A 143 14.27 -18.32 0.32
C LYS A 143 13.12 -17.71 1.10
N THR A 144 11.90 -17.95 0.63
CA THR A 144 10.67 -17.61 1.33
C THR A 144 9.67 -18.74 1.11
N ALA A 145 8.89 -19.07 2.13
CA ALA A 145 7.93 -20.17 2.08
C ALA A 145 6.48 -19.70 1.86
N THR A 146 6.22 -18.40 2.01
CA THR A 146 4.85 -17.86 2.05
C THR A 146 4.68 -16.79 0.98
N ALA A 147 3.43 -16.46 0.65
CA ALA A 147 3.12 -15.32 -0.20
C ALA A 147 3.01 -14.00 0.59
N GLY A 148 2.91 -14.04 1.93
CA GLY A 148 2.70 -12.85 2.74
C GLY A 148 3.95 -11.99 2.91
N ILE A 149 3.83 -10.84 3.57
CA ILE A 149 4.98 -9.97 3.85
C ILE A 149 5.73 -10.53 5.06
N ASP A 150 6.94 -11.00 4.83
CA ASP A 150 7.86 -11.62 5.80
C ASP A 150 9.26 -10.96 5.76
N TYR A 151 9.30 -9.70 5.29
CA TYR A 151 10.52 -8.92 5.13
C TYR A 151 10.29 -7.43 5.43
N SER A 152 11.37 -6.71 5.66
CA SER A 152 11.38 -5.26 5.87
C SER A 152 12.79 -4.70 5.67
N PHE A 153 12.90 -3.38 5.78
CA PHE A 153 14.19 -2.68 5.87
C PHE A 153 14.30 -2.00 7.23
N SER A 154 15.53 -1.78 7.68
CA SER A 154 15.82 -0.83 8.76
C SER A 154 15.42 0.58 8.37
N LYS A 155 15.18 1.44 9.37
CA LYS A 155 14.80 2.84 9.15
C LYS A 155 15.80 3.64 8.31
N ASP A 156 17.10 3.33 8.38
CA ASP A 156 18.14 3.97 7.57
C ASP A 156 18.29 3.32 6.18
N GLY A 157 17.64 2.18 5.94
CA GLY A 157 17.72 1.42 4.70
C GLY A 157 19.02 0.64 4.49
N ASN A 158 19.87 0.51 5.50
CA ASN A 158 21.16 -0.18 5.39
C ASN A 158 21.09 -1.67 5.71
N SER A 159 20.04 -2.12 6.41
CA SER A 159 19.80 -3.51 6.74
C SER A 159 18.50 -3.99 6.12
N PHE A 160 18.53 -5.21 5.59
CA PHE A 160 17.35 -5.93 5.11
C PHE A 160 17.03 -7.06 6.07
N TYR A 161 15.80 -7.13 6.55
CA TYR A 161 15.33 -8.20 7.43
C TYR A 161 14.40 -9.10 6.66
N TYR A 162 14.59 -10.41 6.77
CA TYR A 162 13.66 -11.39 6.22
C TYR A 162 13.57 -12.61 7.11
N LYS A 163 12.43 -13.30 7.04
CA LYS A 163 12.25 -14.57 7.71
C LYS A 163 12.96 -15.69 6.94
N ASN A 164 13.86 -16.40 7.62
CA ASN A 164 14.50 -17.61 7.14
C ASN A 164 14.21 -18.76 8.12
N ASN A 165 13.33 -19.67 7.72
CA ASN A 165 12.85 -20.76 8.57
C ASN A 165 12.31 -20.25 9.93
N ASN A 166 13.03 -20.53 11.01
CA ASN A 166 12.65 -20.25 12.39
C ASN A 166 13.35 -19.01 12.95
N CYS A 167 14.05 -18.25 12.12
CA CYS A 167 14.71 -17.02 12.52
C CYS A 167 14.43 -15.88 11.54
N ILE A 168 14.46 -14.64 12.05
CA ILE A 168 14.62 -13.44 11.24
C ILE A 168 16.13 -13.22 11.10
N VAL A 169 16.55 -13.01 9.86
CA VAL A 169 17.95 -12.76 9.48
C VAL A 169 18.07 -11.32 9.02
N GLU A 170 19.08 -10.62 9.55
CA GLU A 170 19.56 -9.34 9.07
C GLU A 170 20.61 -9.55 7.99
N VAL A 171 20.44 -8.90 6.84
CA VAL A 171 21.44 -8.80 5.79
C VAL A 171 21.96 -7.36 5.75
N MET A 172 23.24 -7.17 6.03
CA MET A 172 23.89 -5.87 5.95
C MET A 172 24.12 -5.50 4.47
N GLY A 173 23.49 -4.41 4.00
CA GLY A 173 23.26 -4.13 2.58
C GLY A 173 24.47 -4.26 1.66
N ASP A 174 25.62 -3.65 2.01
CA ASP A 174 26.80 -3.65 1.13
C ASP A 174 27.71 -4.87 1.29
N SER A 175 27.75 -5.46 2.48
CA SER A 175 28.62 -6.62 2.76
C SER A 175 27.94 -7.95 2.51
N TYR A 176 26.60 -7.95 2.41
CA TYR A 176 25.73 -9.12 2.37
C TYR A 176 26.01 -10.11 3.51
N ARG A 177 26.57 -9.62 4.63
CA ARG A 177 26.75 -10.44 5.83
C ARG A 177 25.40 -10.68 6.45
N GLU A 178 25.15 -11.94 6.77
CA GLU A 178 23.94 -12.40 7.40
C GLU A 178 24.16 -12.57 8.91
N LYS A 179 23.16 -12.19 9.69
CA LYS A 179 23.13 -12.38 11.14
C LYS A 179 21.71 -12.72 11.59
N GLU A 180 21.56 -13.80 12.34
CA GLU A 180 20.29 -14.10 13.01
C GLU A 180 20.05 -13.09 14.15
N ILE A 181 18.86 -12.47 14.16
CA ILE A 181 18.53 -11.42 15.14
C ILE A 181 17.39 -11.79 16.10
N LEU A 182 16.50 -12.67 15.68
CA LEU A 182 15.41 -13.18 16.51
C LEU A 182 14.94 -14.53 15.97
N CYS A 183 14.87 -15.53 16.84
CA CYS A 183 14.37 -16.86 16.48
C CYS A 183 13.10 -17.21 17.26
N SER A 184 12.35 -18.18 16.75
CA SER A 184 11.04 -18.61 17.27
C SER A 184 11.05 -18.90 18.77
N ASN A 185 12.12 -19.52 19.28
CA ASN A 185 12.25 -19.87 20.71
C ASN A 185 12.31 -18.65 21.64
N ASN A 186 12.63 -17.47 21.09
CA ASN A 186 12.76 -16.22 21.82
C ASN A 186 11.65 -15.22 21.46
N ALA A 187 10.70 -15.60 20.61
CA ALA A 187 9.60 -14.77 20.15
C ALA A 187 8.30 -15.09 20.93
N PRO A 188 7.36 -14.14 21.06
CA PRO A 188 6.11 -14.37 21.78
C PRO A 188 5.16 -15.32 21.02
N GLN A 189 5.30 -15.35 19.69
CA GLN A 189 4.63 -16.25 18.76
C GLN A 189 5.43 -16.31 17.46
N TRP A 190 5.16 -17.30 16.62
CA TRP A 190 5.86 -17.48 15.35
C TRP A 190 4.96 -18.06 14.27
N ASP A 191 4.27 -17.18 13.55
CA ASP A 191 3.33 -17.54 12.49
C ASP A 191 4.02 -17.58 11.12
N GLU A 192 3.27 -17.95 10.08
CA GLU A 192 3.74 -18.00 8.70
C GLU A 192 4.44 -16.71 8.26
N ASN A 193 3.82 -15.57 8.53
CA ASN A 193 4.37 -14.26 8.20
C ASN A 193 4.86 -13.59 9.48
N THR A 194 6.16 -13.29 9.48
CA THR A 194 6.83 -12.66 10.62
C THR A 194 7.73 -11.56 10.09
N VAL A 195 7.60 -10.36 10.66
CA VAL A 195 8.34 -9.18 10.24
C VAL A 195 8.92 -8.48 11.45
N LEU A 196 10.11 -7.93 11.30
CA LEU A 196 10.70 -7.01 12.27
C LEU A 196 10.64 -5.59 11.71
N LEU A 197 10.19 -4.62 12.49
CA LEU A 197 10.40 -3.21 12.17
C LEU A 197 11.34 -2.61 13.19
N ASP A 198 12.37 -1.92 12.73
CA ASP A 198 13.40 -1.34 13.59
C ASP A 198 13.50 0.16 13.35
N ASP A 199 13.39 0.92 14.43
CA ASP A 199 13.80 2.31 14.56
C ASP A 199 14.94 2.33 15.59
N ASN A 200 15.88 3.27 15.50
CA ASN A 200 17.11 3.36 16.30
C ASN A 200 16.90 3.19 17.83
N SER A 201 15.67 3.35 18.33
CA SER A 201 15.32 3.20 19.75
C SER A 201 14.21 2.17 20.03
N TYR A 202 13.52 1.65 19.02
CA TYR A 202 12.36 0.78 19.19
C TYR A 202 12.33 -0.30 18.12
N ARG A 203 12.03 -1.52 18.56
CA ARG A 203 11.90 -2.68 17.69
C ARG A 203 10.55 -3.31 17.88
N LEU A 204 9.79 -3.41 16.78
CA LEU A 204 8.49 -4.07 16.75
C LEU A 204 8.63 -5.42 16.07
N PHE A 205 8.07 -6.44 16.71
CA PHE A 205 7.91 -7.77 16.16
C PHE A 205 6.46 -7.96 15.74
N ILE A 206 6.24 -8.31 14.48
CA ILE A 206 4.91 -8.49 13.91
C ILE A 206 4.79 -9.94 13.48
N SER A 207 3.76 -10.64 13.95
CA SER A 207 3.51 -12.03 13.56
C SER A 207 2.02 -12.28 13.42
N GLY A 208 1.64 -13.01 12.39
CA GLY A 208 0.26 -13.43 12.21
C GLY A 208 -0.05 -13.92 10.80
N THR A 209 -1.34 -13.99 10.50
CA THR A 209 -1.85 -14.44 9.20
C THR A 209 -3.24 -13.87 8.93
N SER A 210 -3.65 -13.86 7.66
CA SER A 210 -5.05 -13.67 7.25
C SER A 210 -5.75 -12.45 7.83
N GLY A 211 -5.06 -11.31 7.87
CA GLY A 211 -5.64 -10.05 8.37
C GLY A 211 -5.56 -9.84 9.88
N ASN A 212 -4.91 -10.74 10.61
CA ASN A 212 -4.71 -10.65 12.05
C ASN A 212 -3.22 -10.78 12.37
N TYR A 213 -2.54 -9.64 12.48
CA TYR A 213 -1.12 -9.54 12.77
C TYR A 213 -0.90 -8.85 14.09
N ASP A 214 -0.51 -9.60 15.11
CA ASP A 214 -0.21 -9.03 16.40
C ASP A 214 1.16 -8.36 16.39
N VAL A 215 1.20 -7.16 16.95
CA VAL A 215 2.40 -6.34 17.04
C VAL A 215 2.87 -6.31 18.48
N TYR A 216 4.09 -6.75 18.68
CA TYR A 216 4.75 -6.83 19.97
C TYR A 216 5.97 -5.94 20.02
N MET A 217 6.33 -5.53 21.24
CA MET A 217 7.59 -4.87 21.53
C MET A 217 8.23 -5.57 22.72
N GLN A 218 9.55 -5.74 22.66
CA GLN A 218 10.29 -6.31 23.77
C GLN A 218 10.65 -5.19 24.76
N THR A 219 10.16 -5.27 26.00
CA THR A 219 10.47 -4.34 27.09
C THR A 219 10.98 -5.13 28.29
N ASN A 220 12.13 -4.76 28.86
CA ASN A 220 12.68 -5.41 30.08
C ASN A 220 12.72 -6.96 30.02
N LYS A 221 13.12 -7.52 28.86
CA LYS A 221 13.17 -8.96 28.55
C LYS A 221 11.82 -9.69 28.44
N SER A 222 10.69 -9.01 28.59
CA SER A 222 9.37 -9.56 28.29
C SER A 222 8.82 -9.01 26.98
N TRP A 223 7.92 -9.76 26.35
CA TRP A 223 7.20 -9.32 25.17
C TRP A 223 5.85 -8.74 25.59
N GLN A 224 5.57 -7.53 25.13
CA GLN A 224 4.28 -6.87 25.33
C GLN A 224 3.57 -6.73 23.99
N LYS A 225 2.34 -7.25 23.90
CA LYS A 225 1.45 -6.97 22.77
C LYS A 225 0.98 -5.53 22.84
N LEU A 226 1.15 -4.79 21.75
CA LEU A 226 0.75 -3.38 21.64
C LEU A 226 -0.63 -3.25 20.99
N PHE A 227 -0.83 -3.89 19.84
CA PHE A 227 -2.05 -3.84 19.04
C PHE A 227 -2.07 -4.98 18.00
N THR A 228 -3.16 -5.07 17.24
CA THR A 228 -3.32 -5.98 16.11
C THR A 228 -3.54 -5.16 14.84
N ALA A 229 -2.78 -5.46 13.79
CA ALA A 229 -2.86 -4.83 12.48
C ALA A 229 -3.40 -5.80 11.41
N ILE A 230 -3.90 -5.26 10.30
CA ILE A 230 -4.42 -6.10 9.19
C ILE A 230 -3.32 -6.60 8.24
N THR A 231 -2.17 -5.93 8.19
CA THR A 231 -1.01 -6.38 7.42
C THR A 231 0.27 -5.76 7.96
N PRO A 232 1.41 -6.47 7.98
CA PRO A 232 2.71 -5.88 8.30
C PRO A 232 3.13 -4.80 7.29
N GLY A 233 2.55 -4.82 6.08
CA GLY A 233 2.80 -3.84 5.03
C GLY A 233 2.40 -2.42 5.39
N GLU A 234 1.40 -2.28 6.27
CA GLU A 234 0.79 -1.01 6.67
C GLU A 234 1.05 -0.70 8.15
N VAL A 235 2.14 -1.22 8.71
CA VAL A 235 2.64 -0.80 10.03
C VAL A 235 3.89 0.04 9.80
N PHE A 236 3.88 1.27 10.30
CA PHE A 236 4.98 2.21 10.18
C PHE A 236 5.42 2.70 11.55
N LEU A 237 6.73 2.73 11.77
CA LEU A 237 7.35 3.16 13.01
C LEU A 237 8.16 4.43 12.74
N ALA A 238 7.85 5.51 13.46
CA ALA A 238 8.63 6.74 13.43
C ALA A 238 8.50 7.47 14.76
N ASN A 239 9.56 8.09 15.26
CA ASN A 239 9.50 9.09 16.35
C ASN A 239 8.63 8.69 17.55
N LYS A 240 8.84 7.47 18.08
CA LYS A 240 8.12 6.92 19.25
C LYS A 240 6.61 6.73 19.04
N ILE A 241 6.15 6.71 17.80
CA ILE A 241 4.78 6.40 17.43
C ILE A 241 4.77 5.29 16.38
N ALA A 242 3.71 4.48 16.42
CA ALA A 242 3.43 3.48 15.41
C ALA A 242 2.09 3.80 14.75
N PHE A 243 2.09 3.94 13.43
CA PHE A 243 0.86 3.98 12.65
C PHE A 243 0.54 2.61 12.13
N TYR A 244 -0.74 2.26 12.13
CA TYR A 244 -1.19 0.97 11.63
C TYR A 244 -2.62 1.02 11.13
N THR A 245 -2.94 0.08 10.26
CA THR A 245 -4.31 -0.23 9.85
C THR A 245 -4.87 -1.39 10.67
N GLY A 246 -6.14 -1.26 11.07
CA GLY A 246 -6.86 -2.26 11.86
C GLY A 246 -8.31 -2.41 11.41
N GLY A 247 -9.07 -3.30 12.02
CA GLY A 247 -10.50 -3.48 11.74
C GLY A 247 -10.79 -4.64 10.79
N PHE A 248 -11.85 -4.51 10.00
CA PHE A 248 -12.40 -5.59 9.17
C PHE A 248 -12.87 -5.06 7.80
N PRO A 249 -13.11 -5.93 6.80
CA PRO A 249 -13.56 -5.52 5.47
C PRO A 249 -14.77 -4.56 5.51
N GLY A 250 -14.62 -3.37 4.93
CA GLY A 250 -15.65 -2.31 4.93
C GLY A 250 -15.73 -1.48 6.21
N GLY A 251 -14.85 -1.73 7.17
CA GLY A 251 -14.76 -1.03 8.46
C GLY A 251 -13.31 -0.83 8.91
N TYR A 252 -12.37 -0.76 7.97
CA TYR A 252 -10.97 -0.56 8.31
C TYR A 252 -10.73 0.81 8.94
N THR A 253 -9.68 0.87 9.76
CA THR A 253 -9.31 2.03 10.55
C THR A 253 -7.85 2.36 10.32
N VAL A 254 -7.49 3.62 10.54
CA VAL A 254 -6.09 4.06 10.67
C VAL A 254 -5.93 4.58 12.09
N SER A 255 -4.93 4.07 12.80
CA SER A 255 -4.67 4.42 14.19
C SER A 255 -3.19 4.78 14.40
N LEU A 256 -2.95 5.66 15.36
CA LEU A 256 -1.64 6.02 15.87
C LEU A 256 -1.53 5.52 17.31
N TYR A 257 -0.51 4.70 17.57
CA TYR A 257 -0.14 4.23 18.90
C TYR A 257 1.10 4.97 19.41
N SER A 258 1.03 5.55 20.61
CA SER A 258 2.20 6.15 21.25
C SER A 258 2.99 5.11 22.04
N LEU A 259 4.25 4.90 21.66
CA LEU A 259 5.15 3.98 22.36
C LEU A 259 5.62 4.52 23.73
N GLN A 260 5.37 5.80 24.02
CA GLN A 260 5.76 6.42 25.30
C GLN A 260 4.72 6.21 26.39
N ASN A 261 3.43 6.37 26.06
CA ASN A 261 2.34 6.35 27.05
C ASN A 261 1.30 5.26 26.79
N GLY A 262 1.48 4.45 25.74
CA GLY A 262 0.60 3.33 25.39
C GLY A 262 -0.80 3.74 24.90
N LYS A 263 -1.02 5.02 24.60
CA LYS A 263 -2.33 5.51 24.13
C LYS A 263 -2.47 5.32 22.62
N THR A 264 -3.68 4.94 22.22
CA THR A 264 -4.08 4.84 20.82
C THR A 264 -5.02 5.99 20.45
N LEU A 265 -4.70 6.71 19.38
CA LEU A 265 -5.60 7.65 18.72
C LEU A 265 -6.09 7.03 17.41
N LYS A 266 -7.42 6.90 17.27
CA LYS A 266 -8.04 6.49 16.02
C LYS A 266 -8.20 7.70 15.11
N ILE A 267 -7.50 7.72 13.98
CA ILE A 267 -7.47 8.85 13.03
C ILE A 267 -8.58 8.70 12.00
N LEU A 268 -8.78 7.48 11.49
CA LEU A 268 -9.83 7.15 10.54
C LEU A 268 -10.69 6.00 11.08
N SER A 269 -12.01 6.16 10.98
CA SER A 269 -12.99 5.14 11.34
C SER A 269 -13.87 4.83 10.14
N GLY A 270 -13.63 3.70 9.48
CA GLY A 270 -14.45 3.22 8.37
C GLY A 270 -13.87 3.61 7.01
N SER A 271 -13.14 2.67 6.41
CA SER A 271 -12.74 2.69 5.00
C SER A 271 -12.75 1.26 4.47
N PHE A 272 -12.92 1.12 3.15
CA PHE A 272 -12.82 -0.18 2.47
C PHE A 272 -11.40 -0.57 2.08
N ASN A 273 -10.49 0.40 1.95
CA ASN A 273 -9.07 0.17 1.69
C ASN A 273 -8.31 1.43 2.14
N PRO A 274 -7.72 1.45 3.35
CA PRO A 274 -6.97 2.61 3.81
C PRO A 274 -5.67 2.84 3.05
N SER A 275 -4.99 1.83 2.50
CA SER A 275 -3.71 1.99 1.79
C SER A 275 -2.76 2.95 2.51
N LEU A 276 -2.41 2.62 3.75
CA LEU A 276 -1.64 3.49 4.63
C LEU A 276 -0.17 3.53 4.21
N HIS A 277 0.39 4.74 4.11
CA HIS A 277 1.82 5.00 3.98
C HIS A 277 2.25 6.13 4.92
N MET A 278 3.54 6.23 5.19
CA MET A 278 4.11 7.27 6.06
C MET A 278 5.41 7.82 5.49
N VAL A 279 5.59 9.13 5.60
CA VAL A 279 6.87 9.82 5.44
C VAL A 279 7.12 10.68 6.67
N VAL A 280 8.18 10.40 7.41
CA VAL A 280 8.56 11.10 8.65
C VAL A 280 7.42 11.10 9.69
N ASN A 281 6.70 12.22 9.85
CA ASN A 281 5.59 12.40 10.79
C ASN A 281 4.23 12.54 10.08
N THR A 282 4.21 12.38 8.76
CA THR A 282 3.02 12.56 7.95
C THR A 282 2.56 11.20 7.43
N ALA A 283 1.37 10.79 7.84
CA ALA A 283 0.69 9.64 7.27
C ALA A 283 -0.15 10.09 6.06
N ILE A 284 -0.17 9.27 5.03
CA ILE A 284 -1.06 9.38 3.87
C ILE A 284 -1.86 8.09 3.78
N PHE A 285 -3.17 8.21 3.62
CA PHE A 285 -4.08 7.08 3.53
C PHE A 285 -5.36 7.48 2.79
N LEU A 286 -6.21 6.50 2.52
CA LEU A 286 -7.43 6.62 1.73
C LEU A 286 -8.67 6.48 2.64
N ASN A 287 -9.47 7.53 2.68
CA ASN A 287 -10.83 7.49 3.23
C ASN A 287 -11.80 7.18 2.09
N ASN A 288 -12.16 5.91 1.92
CA ASN A 288 -13.00 5.44 0.83
C ASN A 288 -12.49 5.95 -0.53
N ALA A 289 -11.24 5.63 -0.86
CA ALA A 289 -10.47 6.10 -2.02
C ALA A 289 -10.04 7.58 -2.02
N PHE A 290 -10.56 8.46 -1.16
CA PHE A 290 -10.09 9.85 -1.11
C PHE A 290 -8.78 9.97 -0.32
N ILE A 291 -7.75 10.56 -0.93
CA ILE A 291 -6.47 10.81 -0.27
C ILE A 291 -6.72 11.70 0.96
N THR A 292 -6.13 11.32 2.09
CA THR A 292 -6.18 12.04 3.35
C THR A 292 -4.77 12.05 3.94
N LEU A 293 -4.32 13.23 4.37
CA LEU A 293 -3.05 13.40 5.06
C LEU A 293 -3.29 13.61 6.55
N TYR A 294 -2.41 13.09 7.38
CA TYR A 294 -2.40 13.35 8.81
C TYR A 294 -0.99 13.68 9.28
N ASP A 295 -0.80 14.87 9.83
CA ASP A 295 0.45 15.29 10.44
C ASP A 295 0.39 15.03 11.96
N SER A 296 1.22 14.11 12.45
CA SER A 296 1.29 13.77 13.88
C SER A 296 1.99 14.83 14.72
N SER A 297 2.75 15.74 14.12
CA SER A 297 3.41 16.84 14.84
C SER A 297 2.43 17.94 15.20
N THR A 298 1.48 18.23 14.30
CA THR A 298 0.44 19.25 14.52
C THR A 298 -0.93 18.66 14.86
N TYR A 299 -1.05 17.33 14.93
CA TYR A 299 -2.30 16.59 15.10
C TYR A 299 -3.38 17.01 14.08
N LYS A 300 -2.97 17.36 12.86
CA LYS A 300 -3.86 17.94 11.85
C LYS A 300 -4.25 16.91 10.81
N LEU A 301 -5.55 16.70 10.64
CA LEU A 301 -6.12 15.92 9.56
C LEU A 301 -6.45 16.83 8.37
N LEU A 302 -5.97 16.46 7.20
CA LEU A 302 -6.13 17.19 5.94
C LEU A 302 -6.81 16.26 4.92
N PRO A 303 -8.15 16.22 4.89
CA PRO A 303 -8.87 15.52 3.84
C PRO A 303 -8.70 16.23 2.50
N THR A 304 -8.66 15.47 1.40
CA THR A 304 -8.47 16.01 0.05
C THR A 304 -9.60 15.56 -0.87
N THR A 305 -9.77 16.25 -1.99
CA THR A 305 -10.81 15.94 -2.99
C THR A 305 -10.35 14.92 -4.02
N ILE A 306 -9.12 14.43 -3.94
CA ILE A 306 -8.51 13.54 -4.95
C ILE A 306 -8.75 12.09 -4.57
N GLU A 307 -9.28 11.31 -5.50
CA GLU A 307 -9.41 9.86 -5.36
C GLU A 307 -8.16 9.13 -5.86
N SER A 308 -7.84 8.00 -5.25
CA SER A 308 -6.69 7.16 -5.58
C SER A 308 -6.94 5.70 -5.17
N ASP A 309 -6.24 4.78 -5.80
CA ASP A 309 -6.20 3.36 -5.44
C ASP A 309 -5.03 3.06 -4.47
N GLU A 310 -3.98 3.87 -4.51
CA GLU A 310 -2.84 3.91 -3.59
C GLU A 310 -2.12 5.25 -3.73
N ALA A 311 -1.75 5.88 -2.61
CA ALA A 311 -1.08 7.18 -2.61
C ALA A 311 0.14 7.21 -1.68
N ILE A 312 1.26 7.74 -2.16
CA ILE A 312 2.54 7.78 -1.46
C ILE A 312 3.13 9.18 -1.58
N LEU A 313 3.43 9.78 -0.42
CA LEU A 313 4.03 11.11 -0.34
C LEU A 313 5.52 11.05 -0.67
N SER A 314 6.05 12.06 -1.34
CA SER A 314 7.49 12.18 -1.60
C SER A 314 8.25 12.50 -0.32
N PRO A 315 9.55 12.12 -0.20
CA PRO A 315 10.36 12.41 0.98
C PRO A 315 10.49 13.90 1.32
N ASP A 316 10.40 14.77 0.30
CA ASP A 316 10.42 16.23 0.44
C ASP A 316 9.02 16.85 0.65
N LEU A 317 7.98 16.01 0.74
CA LEU A 317 6.58 16.38 0.97
C LEU A 317 5.97 17.29 -0.10
N PHE A 318 6.60 17.44 -1.27
CA PHE A 318 6.11 18.32 -2.34
C PHE A 318 5.21 17.63 -3.36
N SER A 319 5.27 16.30 -3.47
CA SER A 319 4.57 15.53 -4.49
C SER A 319 3.93 14.27 -3.91
N ILE A 320 2.85 13.82 -4.52
CA ILE A 320 2.20 12.55 -4.24
C ILE A 320 2.29 11.68 -5.49
N ALA A 321 2.81 10.47 -5.34
CA ALA A 321 2.65 9.40 -6.30
C ALA A 321 1.29 8.77 -6.05
N SER A 322 0.39 8.83 -7.03
CA SER A 322 -0.95 8.29 -6.95
C SER A 322 -1.16 7.25 -8.04
N THR A 323 -1.67 6.08 -7.68
CA THR A 323 -2.17 5.13 -8.67
C THR A 323 -3.67 5.26 -8.80
N LEU A 324 -4.16 5.25 -10.04
CA LEU A 324 -5.58 5.26 -10.37
C LEU A 324 -5.80 4.40 -11.60
N TYR A 325 -6.58 3.33 -11.49
CA TYR A 325 -6.83 2.35 -12.54
C TYR A 325 -5.55 1.79 -13.16
N ASN A 326 -4.61 1.37 -12.31
CA ASN A 326 -3.28 0.88 -12.69
C ASN A 326 -2.41 1.89 -13.46
N ARG A 327 -2.76 3.19 -13.42
CA ARG A 327 -1.96 4.28 -14.00
C ARG A 327 -1.29 5.06 -12.89
N LEU A 328 0.00 5.34 -13.04
CA LEU A 328 0.76 6.14 -12.07
C LEU A 328 0.78 7.60 -12.50
N PHE A 329 0.42 8.46 -11.55
CA PHE A 329 0.44 9.90 -11.68
C PHE A 329 1.27 10.54 -10.57
N ILE A 330 1.91 11.66 -10.88
CA ILE A 330 2.53 12.55 -9.89
C ILE A 330 1.69 13.80 -9.75
N ILE A 331 1.30 14.12 -8.52
CA ILE A 331 0.45 15.27 -8.21
C ILE A 331 1.18 16.18 -7.23
N PRO A 332 1.37 17.47 -7.52
CA PRO A 332 1.92 18.41 -6.55
C PRO A 332 1.02 18.53 -5.31
N VAL A 333 1.58 18.43 -4.11
CA VAL A 333 0.82 18.52 -2.85
C VAL A 333 0.06 19.84 -2.75
N ALA A 334 0.66 20.94 -3.23
CA ALA A 334 0.00 22.25 -3.28
C ALA A 334 -1.32 22.25 -4.07
N LYS A 335 -1.47 21.37 -5.08
CA LYS A 335 -2.72 21.19 -5.83
C LYS A 335 -3.71 20.30 -5.09
N VAL A 336 -3.22 19.34 -4.33
CA VAL A 336 -4.04 18.39 -3.55
C VAL A 336 -4.75 19.08 -2.38
N ILE A 337 -4.06 20.01 -1.72
CA ILE A 337 -4.59 20.74 -0.55
C ILE A 337 -5.44 21.97 -0.92
N ALA A 338 -5.43 22.37 -2.19
CA ALA A 338 -6.15 23.55 -2.64
C ALA A 338 -7.65 23.23 -2.76
N LEU A 339 -8.48 23.95 -1.99
CA LEU A 339 -9.92 23.93 -2.14
C LEU A 339 -10.32 24.99 -3.18
N ASP A 340 -10.45 24.56 -4.43
CA ASP A 340 -10.82 25.44 -5.55
C ASP A 340 -12.22 25.13 -6.14
N PRO A 341 -12.80 26.03 -6.96
CA PRO A 341 -14.10 25.78 -7.58
C PRO A 341 -14.16 24.54 -8.48
N GLN A 342 -13.05 24.06 -9.05
CA GLN A 342 -13.02 22.85 -9.86
C GLN A 342 -13.20 21.61 -8.97
N SER A 343 -12.52 21.57 -7.82
CA SER A 343 -12.71 20.54 -6.80
C SER A 343 -14.18 20.44 -6.34
N LYS A 344 -14.84 21.59 -6.10
CA LYS A 344 -16.26 21.61 -5.72
C LYS A 344 -17.14 21.03 -6.82
N ARG A 345 -16.90 21.41 -8.09
CA ARG A 345 -17.64 20.89 -9.26
C ARG A 345 -17.43 19.39 -9.41
N TYR A 346 -16.20 18.91 -9.27
CA TYR A 346 -15.86 17.49 -9.32
C TYR A 346 -16.64 16.69 -8.28
N LEU A 347 -16.60 17.08 -7.01
CA LEU A 347 -17.35 16.41 -5.95
C LEU A 347 -18.86 16.44 -6.18
N THR A 348 -19.40 17.54 -6.71
CA THR A 348 -20.84 17.65 -7.05
C THR A 348 -21.22 16.68 -8.17
N THR A 349 -20.37 16.55 -9.19
CA THR A 349 -20.55 15.56 -10.27
C THR A 349 -20.51 14.13 -9.73
N LEU A 350 -19.52 13.80 -8.90
CA LEU A 350 -19.45 12.49 -8.25
C LEU A 350 -20.68 12.20 -7.41
N GLN A 351 -21.12 13.16 -6.59
CA GLN A 351 -22.31 12.99 -5.75
C GLN A 351 -23.54 12.61 -6.60
N THR A 352 -23.68 13.24 -7.77
CA THR A 352 -24.77 12.96 -8.72
C THR A 352 -24.65 11.56 -9.32
N GLN A 353 -23.45 11.18 -9.75
CA GLN A 353 -23.18 9.86 -10.30
C GLN A 353 -23.42 8.74 -9.27
N TYR A 354 -22.95 8.90 -8.03
CA TYR A 354 -23.18 7.93 -6.95
C TYR A 354 -24.65 7.86 -6.49
N LYS A 355 -25.42 8.95 -6.59
CA LYS A 355 -26.88 8.90 -6.38
C LYS A 355 -27.56 8.00 -7.44
N ALA A 356 -27.15 8.10 -8.70
CA ALA A 356 -27.68 7.27 -9.78
C ALA A 356 -27.36 5.78 -9.59
N LEU A 357 -26.19 5.44 -9.03
CA LEU A 357 -25.84 4.04 -8.74
C LEU A 357 -26.81 3.37 -7.76
N THR A 358 -27.42 4.14 -6.84
CA THR A 358 -28.35 3.57 -5.84
C THR A 358 -29.70 3.19 -6.48
N GLN A 359 -30.02 3.76 -7.63
CA GLN A 359 -31.28 3.54 -8.35
C GLN A 359 -31.20 2.40 -9.37
N LYS A 360 -30.00 1.87 -9.63
CA LYS A 360 -29.74 0.81 -10.61
C LYS A 360 -29.11 -0.40 -9.92
N ASN A 361 -29.54 -1.61 -10.29
CA ASN A 361 -28.96 -2.83 -9.72
C ASN A 361 -27.64 -3.19 -10.43
N ILE A 362 -26.57 -2.47 -10.10
CA ILE A 362 -25.22 -2.59 -10.72
C ILE A 362 -24.16 -3.06 -9.72
N HIS A 363 -24.59 -3.77 -8.69
CA HIS A 363 -23.74 -4.30 -7.63
C HIS A 363 -22.93 -5.51 -8.13
N SER A 364 -21.63 -5.51 -7.87
CA SER A 364 -20.73 -6.64 -8.16
C SER A 364 -20.44 -7.51 -6.92
N SER A 365 -20.84 -7.03 -5.74
CA SER A 365 -20.54 -7.67 -4.45
C SER A 365 -21.67 -7.45 -3.43
N PRO A 366 -21.86 -8.35 -2.44
CA PRO A 366 -22.79 -8.14 -1.32
C PRO A 366 -22.53 -6.85 -0.54
N TYR A 367 -21.28 -6.34 -0.54
CA TYR A 367 -20.91 -5.12 0.18
C TYR A 367 -21.08 -3.84 -0.64
N SER A 368 -21.56 -3.93 -1.88
CA SER A 368 -21.65 -2.79 -2.80
C SER A 368 -22.53 -1.66 -2.27
N ALA A 369 -23.66 -1.98 -1.65
CA ALA A 369 -24.55 -0.98 -1.06
C ALA A 369 -23.89 -0.24 0.10
N THR A 370 -23.17 -0.95 0.97
CA THR A 370 -22.40 -0.37 2.07
C THR A 370 -21.28 0.53 1.55
N TYR A 371 -20.57 0.07 0.53
CA TYR A 371 -19.52 0.85 -0.13
C TYR A 371 -20.07 2.17 -0.70
N ILE A 372 -21.14 2.10 -1.52
CA ILE A 372 -21.78 3.28 -2.11
C ILE A 372 -22.25 4.25 -1.03
N LYS A 373 -22.83 3.74 0.07
CA LYS A 373 -23.28 4.55 1.20
C LYS A 373 -22.12 5.30 1.86
N GLN A 374 -21.02 4.61 2.19
CA GLN A 374 -19.85 5.23 2.82
C GLN A 374 -19.20 6.25 1.88
N LYS A 375 -19.06 5.92 0.60
CA LYS A 375 -18.51 6.80 -0.41
C LYS A 375 -19.29 8.11 -0.54
N LYS A 376 -20.63 8.04 -0.59
CA LYS A 376 -21.51 9.22 -0.60
C LYS A 376 -21.33 10.08 0.66
N ALA A 377 -21.26 9.45 1.83
CA ALA A 377 -21.02 10.17 3.09
C ALA A 377 -19.67 10.88 3.10
N THR A 378 -18.61 10.25 2.56
CA THR A 378 -17.29 10.90 2.41
C THR A 378 -17.39 12.10 1.46
N ILE A 379 -18.04 11.96 0.29
CA ILE A 379 -18.25 13.07 -0.66
C ILE A 379 -19.01 14.23 0.00
N GLU A 380 -20.09 13.93 0.72
CA GLU A 380 -20.87 14.94 1.46
C GLU A 380 -20.06 15.65 2.53
N SER A 381 -19.18 14.93 3.23
CA SER A 381 -18.26 15.54 4.20
C SER A 381 -17.24 16.46 3.53
N LEU A 382 -16.70 16.08 2.37
CA LEU A 382 -15.73 16.88 1.63
C LEU A 382 -16.37 18.14 1.04
N LEU A 383 -17.63 18.06 0.58
CA LEU A 383 -18.36 19.23 0.06
C LEU A 383 -18.54 20.33 1.10
N LYS A 384 -18.58 20.01 2.40
CA LYS A 384 -18.67 20.99 3.51
C LYS A 384 -17.42 21.85 3.69
N LEU A 385 -16.33 21.53 3.00
CA LEU A 385 -15.10 22.31 3.01
C LEU A 385 -15.18 23.54 2.08
N PHE A 386 -16.23 23.65 1.25
CA PHE A 386 -16.50 24.72 0.29
C PHE A 386 -17.80 25.45 0.60
#